data_AF-A0A1M6Z530-F1
#
_entry.id   AF-A0A1M6Z530-F1
#
_cell.length_a   1.000
_cell.length_b   1.000
_cell.length_c   1.000
_cell.angle_alpha   90.00
_cell.angle_beta   90.00
_cell.angle_gamma   90.00
#
_symmetry.space_group_name_H-M   'P 1'
#
loop_
_entity.id
_entity.type
_entity.pdbx_description
1 polymer ?
#
loop_
_entity_poly.entity_id
_entity_poly.type
_entity_poly.pdbx_seq_one_letter_code
_entity_poly.pdbx_strand_id
1 'polypeptide(L)'
;MRAEDILPDDTHQIEKSGTVIRKGSVAAFLANAKCWSDPTTSPDERATAERDILAALPALRALGLFEVLAVRDPALQRRLDAG
;
A
#
# COMPACT_ATOMS: atom_id res chain seq x y z
N MET A 1 7.18 11.93 -14.99
CA MET A 1 6.10 12.42 -14.11
C MET A 1 6.68 12.66 -12.74
N ARG A 2 6.43 13.84 -12.17
CA ARG A 2 6.71 14.19 -10.79
C ARG A 2 5.52 13.79 -9.92
N ALA A 3 5.68 13.80 -8.60
CA ALA A 3 4.60 13.39 -7.69
C ALA A 3 3.39 14.33 -7.80
N GLU A 4 3.68 15.63 -7.93
CA GLU A 4 2.71 16.71 -8.14
C GLU A 4 1.94 16.61 -9.47
N ASP A 5 2.51 15.94 -10.49
CA ASP A 5 1.81 15.70 -11.77
C ASP A 5 0.68 14.66 -11.61
N ILE A 6 0.79 13.77 -10.62
CA ILE A 6 -0.22 12.74 -10.32
C ILE A 6 -1.20 13.23 -9.28
N LEU A 7 -0.69 13.90 -8.25
CA LEU A 7 -1.48 14.38 -7.13
C LEU A 7 -0.97 15.76 -6.69
N PRO A 8 -1.61 16.84 -7.19
CA PRO A 8 -1.22 18.22 -6.90
C PRO A 8 -1.08 18.53 -5.41
N ASP A 9 -0.35 19.59 -5.08
CA ASP A 9 -0.01 19.91 -3.69
C ASP A 9 -1.19 20.29 -2.81
N ASP A 10 -2.20 20.92 -3.40
CA ASP A 10 -3.47 21.27 -2.76
C ASP A 10 -4.47 20.10 -2.68
N THR A 11 -4.10 18.93 -3.22
CA THR A 11 -4.99 17.78 -3.34
C THR A 11 -4.48 16.59 -2.53
N HIS A 12 -5.31 16.07 -1.62
CA HIS A 12 -4.95 14.93 -0.77
C HIS A 12 -5.43 13.58 -1.30
N GLN A 13 -6.31 13.57 -2.31
CA GLN A 13 -6.80 12.36 -2.94
C GLN A 13 -7.25 12.62 -4.38
N ILE A 14 -7.14 11.62 -5.22
CA ILE A 14 -7.74 11.59 -6.56
C ILE A 14 -8.67 10.40 -6.67
N GLU A 15 -9.60 10.46 -7.62
CA GLU A 15 -10.36 9.30 -8.04
C GLU A 15 -9.78 8.79 -9.36
N LYS A 16 -9.49 7.49 -9.42
CA LYS A 16 -9.04 6.81 -10.63
C LYS A 16 -9.85 5.52 -10.79
N SER A 17 -10.58 5.40 -11.89
CA SER A 17 -11.41 4.21 -12.19
C SER A 17 -12.39 3.84 -11.06
N GLY A 18 -13.03 4.83 -10.44
CA GLY A 18 -13.96 4.62 -9.31
C GLY A 18 -13.28 4.29 -7.98
N THR A 19 -11.95 4.34 -7.90
CA THR A 19 -11.18 4.10 -6.68
C THR A 19 -10.56 5.39 -6.17
N VAL A 20 -10.81 5.73 -4.90
CA VAL A 20 -10.18 6.87 -4.24
C VAL A 20 -8.74 6.50 -3.83
N ILE A 21 -7.76 7.26 -4.31
CA ILE A 21 -6.34 7.08 -4.02
C ILE A 21 -5.87 8.29 -3.20
N ARG A 22 -5.29 8.04 -2.01
CA ARG A 22 -4.82 9.11 -1.11
C ARG A 22 -3.33 9.42 -1.28
N LYS A 23 -2.97 10.70 -1.11
CA LYS A 23 -1.59 11.20 -1.00
C LYS A 23 -0.96 10.58 0.23
N GLY A 24 -0.17 9.53 0.04
CA GLY A 24 0.45 8.78 1.13
C GLY A 24 0.08 7.30 1.16
N SER A 25 -0.86 6.81 0.34
CA SER A 25 -1.18 5.38 0.29
C SER A 25 0.05 4.50 0.03
N VAL A 26 0.95 4.92 -0.86
CA VAL A 26 2.20 4.20 -1.14
C VAL A 26 3.15 4.23 0.07
N ALA A 27 3.33 5.39 0.72
CA ALA A 27 4.21 5.52 1.88
C ALA A 27 3.71 4.70 3.07
N ALA A 28 2.40 4.76 3.35
CA ALA A 28 1.75 3.95 4.38
C ALA A 28 1.88 2.46 4.09
N PHE A 29 1.67 2.03 2.84
CA PHE A 29 1.89 0.64 2.44
C PHE A 29 3.33 0.18 2.70
N LEU A 30 4.33 0.98 2.32
CA LEU A 30 5.74 0.63 2.55
C LEU A 30 6.08 0.54 4.05
N ALA A 31 5.52 1.41 4.88
CA ALA A 31 5.72 1.37 6.33
C ALA A 31 5.09 0.12 6.95
N ASN A 32 3.83 -0.16 6.61
CA ASN A 32 3.12 -1.33 7.10
C ASN A 32 3.73 -2.63 6.58
N ALA A 33 4.20 -2.69 5.33
CA ALA A 33 4.85 -3.87 4.78
C ALA A 33 6.15 -4.20 5.52
N LYS A 34 6.94 -3.18 5.89
CA LYS A 34 8.14 -3.35 6.72
C LYS A 34 7.78 -3.84 8.13
N CYS A 35 6.79 -3.21 8.77
CA CYS A 35 6.28 -3.61 10.08
C CYS A 35 5.79 -5.06 10.07
N TRP A 36 5.00 -5.44 9.06
CA TRP A 36 4.47 -6.80 8.95
C TRP A 36 5.54 -7.87 8.72
N SER A 37 6.60 -7.52 7.99
CA SER A 37 7.69 -8.44 7.63
C SER A 37 8.78 -8.53 8.71
N ASP A 38 8.76 -7.64 9.71
CA ASP A 38 9.74 -7.62 10.79
C ASP A 38 9.41 -8.72 11.82
N PRO A 39 10.34 -9.66 12.09
CA PRO A 39 10.10 -10.74 13.05
C PRO A 39 10.01 -10.25 14.50
N THR A 40 10.44 -9.02 14.79
CA THR A 40 10.42 -8.43 16.14
C THR A 40 9.12 -7.67 16.44
N THR A 41 8.32 -7.37 15.42
CA THR A 41 7.03 -6.69 15.57
C THR A 41 6.05 -7.55 16.37
N SER A 42 5.34 -6.91 17.30
CA SER A 42 4.36 -7.61 18.12
C SER A 42 3.19 -8.17 17.28
N PRO A 43 2.52 -9.23 17.73
CA PRO A 43 1.37 -9.79 16.99
C PRO A 43 0.26 -8.77 16.71
N ASP A 44 -0.02 -7.87 17.64
CA ASP A 44 -1.08 -6.85 17.52
C ASP A 44 -0.73 -5.76 16.49
N GLU A 45 0.53 -5.32 16.49
CA GLU A 45 1.04 -4.37 15.49
C GLU A 45 1.06 -5.01 14.11
N ARG A 46 1.51 -6.27 14.01
CA ARG A 46 1.53 -7.01 12.74
C ARG A 46 0.12 -7.20 12.18
N ALA A 47 -0.86 -7.53 13.04
CA ALA A 47 -2.26 -7.63 12.63
C ALA A 47 -2.82 -6.28 12.17
N THR A 48 -2.41 -5.18 12.81
CA THR A 48 -2.80 -3.82 12.40
C THR A 48 -2.22 -3.45 11.06
N ALA A 49 -0.92 -3.68 10.86
CA ALA A 49 -0.25 -3.48 9.58
C ALA A 49 -0.92 -4.30 8.47
N GLU A 50 -1.29 -5.55 8.73
CA GLU A 50 -1.99 -6.39 7.75
C GLU A 50 -3.33 -5.78 7.33
N ARG A 51 -4.17 -5.37 8.29
CA ARG A 51 -5.47 -4.74 7.98
C ARG A 51 -5.30 -3.51 7.11
N ASP A 52 -4.34 -2.65 7.45
CA ASP A 52 -4.10 -1.40 6.71
C ASP A 52 -3.52 -1.66 5.31
N ILE A 53 -2.65 -2.66 5.16
CA ILE A 53 -2.16 -3.13 3.86
C ILE A 53 -3.32 -3.57 2.96
N LEU A 54 -4.21 -4.41 3.48
CA LEU A 54 -5.33 -4.94 2.71
C LEU A 54 -6.35 -3.85 2.35
N ALA A 55 -6.60 -2.92 3.26
CA ALA A 55 -7.46 -1.76 3.01
C ALA A 55 -6.91 -0.85 1.90
N ALA A 56 -5.59 -0.72 1.79
CA ALA A 56 -4.94 0.08 0.75
C ALA A 56 -4.86 -0.64 -0.61
N LEU A 57 -5.02 -1.98 -0.64
CA LEU A 57 -4.72 -2.81 -1.80
C LEU A 57 -5.48 -2.41 -3.08
N PRO A 58 -6.79 -2.06 -3.06
CA PRO A 58 -7.50 -1.61 -4.25
C PRO A 58 -6.87 -0.34 -4.87
N ALA A 59 -6.50 0.64 -4.04
CA ALA A 59 -5.88 1.88 -4.49
C ALA A 59 -4.49 1.64 -5.10
N LEU A 60 -3.69 0.74 -4.50
CA LEU A 60 -2.36 0.39 -4.99
C LEU A 60 -2.42 -0.40 -6.32
N ARG A 61 -3.43 -1.26 -6.48
CA ARG A 61 -3.74 -1.95 -7.74
C ARG A 61 -4.17 -0.95 -8.81
N ALA A 62 -5.09 -0.04 -8.51
CA ALA A 62 -5.51 1.01 -9.45
C ALA A 62 -4.37 1.95 -9.85
N LEU A 63 -3.40 2.17 -8.96
CA LEU A 63 -2.19 2.92 -9.25
C LEU A 63 -1.22 2.17 -10.20
N GLY A 64 -1.31 0.83 -10.26
CA GLY A 64 -0.40 -0.02 -11.04
C GLY A 64 0.91 -0.34 -10.29
N LEU A 65 0.96 -0.19 -8.97
CA LEU A 65 2.20 -0.37 -8.20
C LEU A 65 2.81 -1.76 -8.42
N PHE A 66 1.97 -2.78 -8.42
CA PHE A 66 2.37 -4.18 -8.56
C PHE A 66 2.62 -4.64 -10.00
N GLU A 67 2.41 -3.77 -10.99
CA GLU A 67 2.80 -4.02 -12.38
C GLU A 67 4.30 -3.80 -12.60
N VAL A 68 4.94 -3.05 -11.69
CA VAL A 68 6.36 -2.68 -11.77
C VAL A 68 7.18 -3.29 -10.64
N LEU A 69 6.58 -3.45 -9.45
CA LEU A 69 7.27 -3.89 -8.24
C LEU A 69 6.61 -5.13 -7.64
N ALA A 70 7.43 -6.07 -7.16
CA ALA A 70 6.97 -7.20 -6.34
C ALA A 70 7.34 -6.97 -4.86
N VAL A 71 6.52 -7.49 -3.94
CA VAL A 71 6.85 -7.49 -2.51
C VAL A 71 7.95 -8.52 -2.25
N ARG A 72 8.99 -8.10 -1.51
CA ARG A 72 10.18 -8.93 -1.26
C ARG A 72 9.93 -10.08 -0.29
N ASP A 73 9.12 -9.87 0.75
CA ASP A 73 8.78 -10.93 1.70
C ASP A 73 7.78 -11.90 1.03
N PRO A 74 8.14 -13.18 0.81
CA PRO A 74 7.25 -14.14 0.14
C PRO A 74 5.97 -14.45 0.92
N ALA A 75 6.00 -14.36 2.25
CA ALA A 75 4.81 -14.56 3.07
C ALA A 75 3.83 -13.39 2.90
N LEU A 76 4.36 -12.16 2.86
CA LEU A 76 3.52 -10.99 2.58
C LEU A 76 2.98 -11.03 1.15
N GLN A 77 3.82 -11.35 0.15
CA GLN A 77 3.36 -11.46 -1.24
C GLN A 77 2.19 -12.45 -1.38
N ARG A 78 2.34 -13.66 -0.82
CA ARG A 78 1.25 -14.66 -0.79
C ARG A 78 -0.02 -14.14 -0.14
N ARG A 79 0.11 -13.30 0.90
CA ARG A 79 -1.04 -12.70 1.58
C ARG A 79 -1.78 -11.68 0.70
N LEU A 80 -1.04 -10.91 -0.11
CA LEU A 80 -1.60 -9.95 -1.07
C LEU A 80 -2.27 -10.65 -2.25
N ASP A 81 -1.72 -11.77 -2.70
CA ASP A 81 -2.29 -12.54 -3.81
C ASP A 81 -3.63 -13.20 -3.43
N ALA A 82 -3.83 -13.45 -2.13
CA ALA A 82 -5.05 -14.06 -1.59
C ALA A 82 -6.20 -13.07 -1.30
N GLY A 83 -5.95 -11.75 -1.36
CA GLY A 83 -6.94 -10.70 -1.08
C GLY A 83 -7.29 -9.89 -2.31
#